data_AF-A0A2E2D8U2-F1
#
_entry.id   AF-A0A2E2D8U2-F1
#
_cell.length_a   1.000
_cell.length_b   1.000
_cell.length_c   1.000
_cell.angle_alpha   90.00
_cell.angle_beta   90.00
_cell.angle_gamma   90.00
#
_symmetry.space_group_name_H-M   'P 1'
#
loop_
_entity.id
_entity.type
_entity.pdbx_description
1 polymer ?
#
loop_
_entity_poly.entity_id
_entity_poly.type
_entity_poly.pdbx_seq_one_letter_code
_entity_poly.pdbx_strand_id
1 'polypeptide(L)'
;MSNCGEKLSNTATAKSKAPSVIYEGSRSEKTKLIGDCDITLADTTQDTYEILDDIYSEIDNSELGNDYITYTDLKTNTVLYKHEEELGNLNDKVTTLQNQNICELDITNCGINLTGISDQCENPITTLGELLKYLVEQNQV
;
A
#
# COMPACT_ATOMS: atom_id res chain seq x y z
N MET A 1 -33.56 -37.97 1.95
CA MET A 1 -32.63 -39.04 2.34
C MET A 1 -32.23 -39.79 1.08
N SER A 2 -31.14 -39.38 0.43
CA SER A 2 -30.56 -40.14 -0.69
C SER A 2 -29.44 -40.99 -0.12
N ASN A 3 -29.65 -42.30 -0.23
CA ASN A 3 -28.81 -43.35 0.28
C ASN A 3 -27.49 -43.38 -0.53
N CYS A 4 -26.41 -42.79 0.00
CA CYS A 4 -25.06 -43.13 -0.44
C CYS A 4 -24.80 -44.56 0.03
N GLY A 5 -25.13 -45.55 -0.82
CA GLY A 5 -24.88 -46.95 -0.50
C GLY A 5 -23.43 -47.13 -0.10
N GLU A 6 -23.20 -47.59 1.14
CA GLU A 6 -21.91 -48.09 1.57
C GLU A 6 -21.49 -49.22 0.63
N LYS A 7 -20.60 -48.92 -0.31
CA LYS A 7 -19.83 -49.96 -0.99
C LYS A 7 -18.69 -50.34 -0.06
N LEU A 8 -18.87 -51.48 0.61
CA LEU A 8 -17.84 -52.20 1.35
C LEU A 8 -16.52 -52.21 0.56
N SER A 9 -15.50 -51.59 1.15
CA SER A 9 -14.11 -51.67 0.70
C SER A 9 -13.63 -53.10 0.87
N ASN A 10 -13.47 -53.82 -0.25
CA ASN A 10 -13.11 -55.24 -0.26
C ASN A 10 -11.88 -55.54 -1.12
N THR A 11 -10.94 -54.61 -1.25
CA THR A 11 -9.61 -54.90 -1.83
C THR A 11 -8.60 -53.79 -1.50
N ALA A 12 -7.80 -54.00 -0.45
CA ALA A 12 -6.39 -53.59 -0.39
C ALA A 12 -5.75 -54.15 0.90
N THR A 13 -5.40 -55.43 0.92
CA THR A 13 -4.56 -56.03 1.98
C THR A 13 -3.10 -55.61 1.90
N ALA A 14 -2.76 -54.68 1.01
CA ALA A 14 -1.52 -53.93 1.04
C ALA A 14 -1.79 -52.54 0.43
N LYS A 15 -1.30 -51.48 1.09
CA LYS A 15 -1.17 -50.17 0.44
C LYS A 15 -0.05 -50.30 -0.60
N SER A 16 -0.36 -50.70 -1.84
CA SER A 16 0.60 -50.54 -2.93
C SER A 16 0.57 -49.07 -3.34
N LYS A 17 1.72 -48.39 -3.30
CA LYS A 17 1.84 -47.07 -3.93
C LYS A 17 1.45 -47.24 -5.40
N ALA A 18 0.54 -46.37 -5.88
CA ALA A 18 0.27 -46.30 -7.31
C ALA A 18 1.60 -45.97 -8.03
N PRO A 19 1.87 -46.57 -9.20
CA PRO A 19 3.05 -46.23 -9.98
C PRO A 19 3.00 -44.73 -10.34
N SER A 20 4.16 -44.08 -10.35
CA SER A 20 4.27 -42.67 -10.73
C SER A 20 3.72 -42.47 -12.13
N VAL A 21 2.70 -41.61 -12.25
CA VAL A 21 2.11 -41.25 -13.54
C VAL A 21 2.95 -40.14 -14.15
N ILE A 22 3.51 -40.38 -15.34
CA ILE A 22 4.26 -39.38 -16.09
C ILE A 22 3.31 -38.26 -16.55
N TYR A 23 3.76 -37.02 -16.43
CA TYR A 23 3.04 -35.85 -16.89
C TYR A 23 3.54 -35.45 -18.28
N GLU A 24 2.64 -35.46 -19.28
CA GLU A 24 2.95 -35.12 -20.68
C GLU A 24 2.35 -33.77 -21.12
N GLY A 25 1.84 -32.97 -20.18
CA GLY A 25 1.21 -31.69 -20.48
C GLY A 25 2.20 -30.54 -20.68
N SER A 26 1.70 -29.40 -21.18
CA SER A 26 2.44 -28.15 -21.20
C SER A 26 2.61 -27.60 -19.78
N ARG A 27 3.83 -27.23 -19.41
CA ARG A 27 4.14 -26.59 -18.12
C ARG A 27 4.08 -25.07 -18.25
N SER A 28 3.74 -24.41 -17.15
CA SER A 28 3.84 -22.95 -17.02
C SER A 28 5.29 -22.50 -17.17
N GLU A 29 5.53 -21.33 -17.78
CA GLU A 29 6.85 -20.69 -17.76
C GLU A 29 7.35 -20.37 -16.34
N LYS A 30 6.45 -20.40 -15.34
CA LYS A 30 6.74 -20.17 -13.92
C LYS A 30 7.09 -21.45 -13.15
N THR A 31 7.08 -22.62 -13.81
CA THR A 31 7.45 -23.88 -13.15
C THR A 31 8.87 -23.79 -12.58
N LYS A 32 9.06 -24.32 -11.38
CA LYS A 32 10.38 -24.49 -10.74
C LYS A 32 11.02 -25.83 -11.10
N LEU A 33 10.28 -26.72 -11.76
CA LEU A 33 10.77 -28.04 -12.18
C LEU A 33 11.85 -27.91 -13.26
N ILE A 34 13.02 -28.49 -12.99
CA ILE A 34 14.17 -28.46 -13.89
C ILE A 34 14.24 -29.78 -14.67
N GLY A 35 14.39 -29.68 -16.00
CA GLY A 35 14.50 -30.85 -16.89
C GLY A 35 13.20 -31.18 -17.64
N ASP A 36 13.32 -32.00 -18.68
CA ASP A 36 12.23 -32.28 -19.65
C ASP A 36 11.78 -33.74 -19.68
N CYS A 37 12.49 -34.65 -19.02
CA CYS A 37 12.19 -36.08 -19.03
C CYS A 37 11.85 -36.55 -17.60
N ASP A 38 10.90 -37.49 -17.49
CA ASP A 38 10.50 -38.17 -16.26
C ASP A 38 9.77 -37.33 -15.19
N ILE A 39 9.18 -36.19 -15.57
CA ILE A 39 8.32 -35.42 -14.66
C ILE A 39 7.01 -36.17 -14.42
N THR A 40 6.65 -36.30 -13.15
CA THR A 40 5.44 -36.99 -12.74
C THR A 40 4.31 -36.00 -12.41
N LEU A 41 3.08 -36.50 -12.40
CA LEU A 41 1.93 -35.73 -11.94
C LEU A 41 2.13 -35.22 -10.50
N ALA A 42 2.79 -36.00 -9.65
CA ALA A 42 3.11 -35.60 -8.28
C ALA A 42 4.06 -34.39 -8.25
N ASP A 43 5.10 -34.39 -9.09
CA ASP A 43 6.06 -33.28 -9.19
C ASP A 43 5.36 -32.00 -9.65
N THR A 44 4.51 -32.09 -10.69
CA THR A 44 3.74 -30.92 -11.16
C THR A 44 2.74 -30.41 -10.13
N THR A 45 2.17 -31.30 -9.33
CA THR A 45 1.24 -30.92 -8.26
C THR A 45 1.99 -30.19 -7.14
N GLN A 46 3.16 -30.72 -6.73
CA GLN A 46 4.01 -30.07 -5.74
C GLN A 46 4.49 -28.70 -6.22
N ASP A 47 5.00 -28.62 -7.45
CA ASP A 47 5.43 -27.35 -8.07
C ASP A 47 4.29 -26.32 -8.09
N THR A 48 3.07 -26.75 -8.41
CA THR A 48 1.89 -25.87 -8.39
C THR A 48 1.62 -25.34 -6.98
N TYR A 49 1.71 -26.17 -5.94
CA TYR A 49 1.52 -25.73 -4.56
C TYR A 49 2.64 -24.80 -4.09
N GLU A 50 3.89 -25.08 -4.44
CA GLU A 50 5.02 -24.20 -4.12
C GLU A 50 4.87 -22.82 -4.77
N ILE A 51 4.40 -22.75 -6.01
CA ILE A 51 4.12 -21.47 -6.69
C ILE A 51 2.94 -20.75 -6.01
N LEU A 52 1.90 -21.48 -5.61
CA LEU A 52 0.76 -20.88 -4.91
C LEU A 52 1.18 -20.33 -3.54
N ASP A 53 1.98 -21.07 -2.78
CA ASP A 53 2.48 -20.63 -1.48
C ASP A 53 3.36 -19.38 -1.62
N ASP A 54 4.25 -19.33 -2.61
CA ASP A 54 5.02 -18.12 -2.94
C ASP A 54 4.08 -16.93 -3.21
N ILE A 55 3.09 -17.11 -4.09
CA ILE A 55 2.11 -16.06 -4.41
C ILE A 55 1.38 -15.59 -3.15
N TYR A 56 0.93 -16.52 -2.30
CA TYR A 56 0.21 -16.18 -1.06
C TYR A 56 1.10 -15.42 -0.07
N SER A 57 2.38 -15.77 0.01
CA SER A 57 3.34 -15.08 0.89
C SER A 57 3.61 -13.64 0.44
N GLU A 58 3.66 -13.39 -0.87
CA GLU A 58 3.91 -12.06 -1.44
C GLU A 58 2.67 -11.14 -1.41
N ILE A 59 1.46 -11.71 -1.36
CA ILE A 59 0.21 -10.95 -1.26
C ILE A 59 -0.32 -10.85 0.18
N ASP A 60 0.39 -11.41 1.16
CA ASP A 60 -0.01 -11.33 2.56
C ASP A 60 0.11 -9.90 3.06
N ASN A 61 -1.04 -9.25 3.16
CA ASN A 61 -1.18 -7.87 3.62
C ASN A 61 -1.49 -7.78 5.12
N SER A 62 -1.34 -8.87 5.88
CA SER A 62 -1.74 -8.93 7.30
C SER A 62 -0.97 -7.98 8.21
N GLU A 63 0.24 -7.57 7.82
CA GLU A 63 1.06 -6.62 8.57
C GLU A 63 0.68 -5.14 8.32
N LEU A 64 -0.13 -4.86 7.30
CA LEU A 64 -0.53 -3.49 6.93
C LEU A 64 -1.62 -2.93 7.85
N GLY A 65 -1.56 -1.62 8.07
CA GLY A 65 -2.59 -0.87 8.82
C GLY A 65 -2.22 -0.45 10.24
N ASN A 66 -1.00 -0.76 10.71
CA ASN A 66 -0.58 -0.53 12.09
C ASN A 66 -0.01 0.87 12.38
N ASP A 67 0.45 1.61 11.35
CA ASP A 67 1.24 2.82 11.57
C ASP A 67 0.52 4.11 11.15
N TYR A 68 0.38 4.35 9.83
CA TYR A 68 0.01 5.68 9.29
C TYR A 68 -1.19 5.68 8.35
N ILE A 69 -1.53 4.52 7.79
CA ILE A 69 -2.60 4.38 6.80
C ILE A 69 -3.57 3.35 7.32
N THR A 70 -4.83 3.75 7.47
CA THR A 70 -5.91 2.84 7.84
C THR A 70 -6.55 2.29 6.57
N TYR A 71 -6.68 0.97 6.52
CA TYR A 71 -7.31 0.26 5.40
C TYR A 71 -8.68 -0.25 5.83
N THR A 72 -9.67 -0.13 4.95
CA THR A 72 -11.01 -0.71 5.16
C THR A 72 -11.09 -2.15 4.63
N ASP A 73 -10.25 -2.50 3.67
CA ASP A 73 -10.12 -3.83 3.06
C ASP A 73 -8.64 -4.07 2.73
N LEU A 74 -8.11 -5.24 3.08
CA LEU A 74 -6.70 -5.63 2.91
C LEU A 74 -6.45 -6.36 1.59
N LYS A 75 -7.35 -6.25 0.61
CA LYS A 75 -7.06 -6.67 -0.76
C LYS A 75 -5.96 -5.80 -1.35
N THR A 76 -5.02 -6.42 -2.05
CA THR A 76 -3.83 -5.75 -2.62
C THR A 76 -4.19 -4.53 -3.48
N ASN A 77 -5.24 -4.62 -4.30
CA ASN A 77 -5.68 -3.48 -5.11
C ASN A 77 -6.21 -2.30 -4.26
N THR A 78 -6.93 -2.59 -3.17
CA THR A 78 -7.43 -1.55 -2.25
C THR A 78 -6.28 -0.91 -1.49
N VAL A 79 -5.32 -1.71 -1.04
CA VAL A 79 -4.09 -1.22 -0.40
C VAL A 79 -3.32 -0.28 -1.32
N LEU A 80 -3.05 -0.70 -2.56
CA LEU A 80 -2.32 0.10 -3.54
C LEU A 80 -3.07 1.40 -3.87
N TYR A 81 -4.38 1.33 -4.04
CA TYR A 81 -5.21 2.52 -4.29
C TYR A 81 -5.13 3.52 -3.12
N LYS A 82 -5.17 3.02 -1.88
CA LYS A 82 -5.07 3.88 -0.70
C LYS A 82 -3.70 4.56 -0.60
N HIS A 83 -2.63 3.85 -0.96
CA HIS A 83 -1.31 4.48 -1.06
C HIS A 83 -1.23 5.54 -2.15
N GLU A 84 -1.81 5.29 -3.32
CA GLU A 84 -1.88 6.29 -4.40
C GLU A 84 -2.59 7.56 -3.95
N GLU A 85 -3.72 7.41 -3.24
CA GLU A 85 -4.47 8.54 -2.66
C GLU A 85 -3.63 9.35 -1.66
N GLU A 86 -2.98 8.67 -0.70
CA GLU A 86 -2.15 9.36 0.30
C GLU A 86 -0.92 10.04 -0.33
N LEU A 87 -0.31 9.44 -1.35
CA LEU A 87 0.76 10.07 -2.12
C LEU A 87 0.27 11.29 -2.89
N GLY A 88 -0.92 11.24 -3.48
CA GLY A 88 -1.56 12.40 -4.10
C GLY A 88 -1.79 13.54 -3.11
N ASN A 89 -2.39 13.24 -1.96
CA ASN A 89 -2.62 14.19 -0.87
C ASN A 89 -1.31 14.83 -0.37
N LEU A 90 -0.25 14.03 -0.23
CA LEU A 90 1.06 14.54 0.17
C LEU A 90 1.66 15.45 -0.90
N ASN A 91 1.56 15.07 -2.17
CA ASN A 91 2.05 15.86 -3.28
C ASN A 91 1.34 17.21 -3.39
N ASP A 92 0.02 17.25 -3.16
CA ASP A 92 -0.75 18.49 -3.14
C ASP A 92 -0.32 19.42 -2.01
N LYS A 93 -0.07 18.87 -0.81
CA LYS A 93 0.48 19.64 0.33
C LYS A 93 1.87 20.18 0.04
N VAL A 94 2.75 19.37 -0.55
CA VAL A 94 4.11 19.80 -0.93
C VAL A 94 4.04 20.89 -1.99
N THR A 95 3.22 20.73 -3.02
CA THR A 95 3.02 21.73 -4.08
C THR A 95 2.48 23.04 -3.51
N THR A 96 1.54 22.96 -2.56
CA THR A 96 1.03 24.14 -1.86
C THR A 96 2.15 24.85 -1.12
N LEU A 97 2.95 24.13 -0.32
CA LEU A 97 4.06 24.71 0.43
C LEU A 97 5.15 25.30 -0.48
N GLN A 98 5.45 24.65 -1.61
CA GLN A 98 6.45 25.13 -2.58
C GLN A 98 6.02 26.43 -3.25
N ASN A 99 4.72 26.57 -3.55
CA ASN A 99 4.17 27.75 -4.20
C ASN A 99 3.70 28.82 -3.22
N GLN A 100 3.75 28.54 -1.92
CA GLN A 100 3.32 29.47 -0.89
C GLN A 100 4.33 30.61 -0.77
N ASN A 101 3.89 31.82 -1.11
CA ASN A 101 4.68 33.02 -0.84
C ASN A 101 4.65 33.32 0.67
N ILE A 102 5.78 33.07 1.35
CA ILE A 102 5.91 33.28 2.79
C ILE A 102 5.55 34.72 3.20
N CYS A 103 5.83 35.70 2.35
CA CYS A 103 5.51 37.10 2.62
C CYS A 103 4.00 37.40 2.60
N GLU A 104 3.21 36.59 1.91
CA GLU A 104 1.75 36.73 1.81
C GLU A 104 1.01 35.82 2.80
N LEU A 105 1.74 35.11 3.67
CA LEU A 105 1.15 34.26 4.69
C LEU A 105 0.29 35.10 5.65
N ASP A 106 -1.01 34.78 5.73
CA ASP A 106 -1.94 35.38 6.68
C ASP A 106 -1.55 35.02 8.12
N ILE A 107 -1.38 36.05 8.95
CA ILE A 107 -0.99 35.93 10.37
C ILE A 107 -2.10 36.31 11.34
N THR A 108 -3.30 36.62 10.87
CA THR A 108 -4.44 37.06 11.71
C THR A 108 -4.82 36.02 12.77
N ASN A 109 -4.62 34.73 12.48
CA ASN A 109 -4.91 33.62 13.39
C ASN A 109 -3.68 33.09 14.15
N CYS A 110 -2.52 33.74 14.03
CA CYS A 110 -1.30 33.32 14.72
C CYS A 110 -1.29 33.65 16.23
N GLY A 111 -2.38 34.20 16.78
CA GLY A 111 -2.46 34.60 18.20
C GLY A 111 -1.55 35.78 18.56
N ILE A 112 -1.04 36.51 17.56
CA ILE A 112 -0.22 37.70 17.74
C ILE A 112 -1.15 38.88 17.97
N ASN A 113 -0.95 39.62 19.06
CA ASN A 113 -1.70 40.84 19.30
C ASN A 113 -1.13 41.99 18.45
N LEU A 114 -1.74 42.23 17.29
CA LEU A 114 -1.40 43.33 16.38
C LEU A 114 -2.24 44.59 16.64
N THR A 115 -3.04 44.64 17.72
CA THR A 115 -3.85 45.83 18.02
C THR A 115 -2.94 47.02 18.34
N GLY A 116 -3.07 48.08 17.53
CA GLY A 116 -2.25 49.29 17.62
C GLY A 116 -1.04 49.32 16.69
N ILE A 117 -0.82 48.26 15.90
CA ILE A 117 0.19 48.22 14.86
C ILE A 117 -0.52 48.36 13.51
N SER A 118 -0.21 49.43 12.77
CA SER A 118 -0.70 49.67 11.43
C SER A 118 0.46 49.99 10.49
N ASP A 119 0.24 49.80 9.20
CA ASP A 119 1.18 50.27 8.18
C ASP A 119 1.21 51.82 8.11
N GLN A 120 2.06 52.35 7.23
CA GLN A 120 2.20 53.80 6.99
C GLN A 120 0.92 54.46 6.44
N CYS A 121 -0.07 53.68 6.04
CA CYS A 121 -1.35 54.09 5.50
C CYS A 121 -2.52 53.81 6.47
N GLU A 122 -2.22 53.52 7.75
CA GLU A 122 -3.19 53.17 8.81
C GLU A 122 -3.99 51.87 8.56
N ASN A 123 -3.54 51.02 7.64
CA ASN A 123 -4.14 49.71 7.43
C ASN A 123 -3.65 48.71 8.47
N PRO A 124 -4.50 47.76 8.91
CA PRO A 124 -4.09 46.69 9.79
C PRO A 124 -3.08 45.77 9.08
N ILE A 125 -2.05 45.33 9.81
CA ILE A 125 -1.11 44.31 9.34
C ILE A 125 -1.82 42.95 9.36
N THR A 126 -1.86 42.27 8.21
CA THR A 126 -2.55 40.98 8.04
C THR A 126 -1.62 39.87 7.59
N THR A 127 -0.48 40.19 6.98
CA THR A 127 0.48 39.22 6.45
C THR A 127 1.83 39.24 7.16
N LEU A 128 2.58 38.15 7.05
CA LEU A 128 3.93 38.05 7.62
C LEU A 128 4.91 39.05 6.98
N GLY A 129 4.80 39.31 5.68
CA GLY A 129 5.64 40.29 4.98
C GLY A 129 5.42 41.72 5.47
N GLU A 130 4.16 42.11 5.70
CA GLU A 130 3.82 43.41 6.28
C GLU A 130 4.38 43.55 7.70
N LEU A 131 4.29 42.49 8.52
CA LEU A 131 4.85 42.48 9.88
C LEU A 131 6.37 42.63 9.86
N LEU A 132 7.07 41.87 9.02
CA LEU A 132 8.53 41.96 8.89
C LEU A 132 8.97 43.35 8.39
N LYS A 133 8.25 43.91 7.42
CA LYS A 133 8.49 45.27 6.93
C LYS A 133 8.35 46.29 8.06
N TYR A 134 7.26 46.22 8.83
CA TYR A 134 7.05 47.11 9.98
C TYR A 134 8.18 47.00 11.00
N LEU A 135 8.60 45.78 11.36
CA LEU A 135 9.69 45.56 12.32
C LEU A 135 11.03 46.13 11.84
N VAL A 136 11.33 46.02 10.55
CA VAL A 136 12.56 46.60 9.98
C VAL A 136 12.49 48.12 9.98
N GLU A 137 11.38 48.72 9.54
CA GLU A 137 11.19 50.17 9.48
C GLU A 137 11.25 50.83 10.88
N GLN A 138 10.75 50.17 11.92
CA GLN A 138 10.83 50.66 13.31
C GLN A 138 12.24 50.57 13.91
N ASN A 139 13.09 49.66 13.42
CA ASN A 139 14.45 49.44 13.95
C ASN A 139 15.54 50.12 13.11
N GLN A 140 15.20 50.80 12.01
CA GLN A 140 16.12 51.69 11.31
C GLN A 140 16.25 53.02 12.10
N VAL A 141 17.00 52.95 13.20
CA VAL A 141 17.59 54.10 13.92
C VAL A 141 18.93 54.45 13.29
#